data_AF-A0A8J6RFL4-F1
#
_entry.id   AF-A0A8J6RFL4-F1
#
_cell.length_a   1.000
_cell.length_b   1.000
_cell.length_c   1.000
_cell.angle_alpha   90.00
_cell.angle_beta   90.00
_cell.angle_gamma   90.00
#
_symmetry.space_group_name_H-M   'P 1'
#
loop_
_entity.id
_entity.type
_entity.pdbx_description
1 polymer ?
#
loop_
_entity_poly.entity_id
_entity_poly.type
_entity_poly.pdbx_seq_one_letter_code
_entity_poly.pdbx_strand_id
1 'polypeptide(L)'
;MLSKLLGVTVGLWTATAWSGAAIATPLDLNRPEDALQVFRKLLCSVEDGKTVYFVWQGKVFSRRPGEADRHLFNVQGVSTRACTSLTSETGTAGFRQVTREVMIYLTLTRTPC
;
A
#
# COMPACT_ATOMS: atom_id res chain seq x y z
N MET A 1 -44.96 21.69 -54.37
CA MET A 1 -45.38 21.46 -52.96
C MET A 1 -45.55 19.96 -52.76
N LEU A 2 -45.13 19.43 -51.59
CA LEU A 2 -45.15 18.03 -51.13
C LEU A 2 -44.12 17.09 -51.81
N SER A 3 -42.89 16.86 -51.31
CA SER A 3 -42.40 16.44 -49.98
C SER A 3 -42.71 14.97 -49.61
N LYS A 4 -41.63 14.15 -49.62
CA LYS A 4 -41.31 13.05 -48.66
C LYS A 4 -42.12 11.74 -48.80
N LEU A 5 -41.61 10.52 -48.56
CA LEU A 5 -40.41 10.00 -47.92
C LEU A 5 -39.94 8.69 -48.61
N LEU A 6 -38.65 8.58 -48.94
CA LEU A 6 -37.97 7.27 -48.96
C LEU A 6 -37.72 6.86 -47.50
N GLY A 7 -38.34 5.77 -47.06
CA GLY A 7 -38.10 5.18 -45.75
C GLY A 7 -36.75 4.49 -45.70
N VAL A 8 -35.74 5.19 -45.17
CA VAL A 8 -34.46 4.58 -44.78
C VAL A 8 -34.70 3.75 -43.52
N THR A 9 -34.71 2.44 -43.65
CA THR A 9 -34.66 1.52 -42.52
C THR A 9 -33.25 1.55 -41.92
N VAL A 10 -33.05 2.41 -40.93
CA VAL A 10 -31.84 2.43 -40.10
C VAL A 10 -31.84 1.17 -39.25
N GLY A 11 -31.05 0.18 -39.65
CA GLY A 11 -30.73 -0.98 -38.83
C GLY A 11 -29.95 -0.52 -37.60
N LEU A 12 -30.62 -0.48 -36.46
CA LEU A 12 -30.03 -0.13 -35.18
C LEU A 12 -29.22 -1.32 -34.66
N TRP A 13 -27.97 -1.44 -35.11
CA TRP A 13 -27.00 -2.35 -34.52
C TRP A 13 -26.57 -1.79 -33.16
N THR A 14 -27.18 -2.29 -32.09
CA THR A 14 -26.70 -2.07 -30.73
C THR A 14 -25.34 -2.75 -30.57
N ALA A 15 -24.27 -1.99 -30.75
CA ALA A 15 -22.93 -2.41 -30.38
C ALA A 15 -22.84 -2.52 -28.86
N THR A 16 -23.14 -3.70 -28.33
CA THR A 16 -22.76 -4.07 -26.96
C THR A 16 -21.24 -4.10 -26.90
N ALA A 17 -20.65 -3.00 -26.44
CA ALA A 17 -19.24 -2.95 -26.10
C ALA A 17 -19.00 -3.97 -24.97
N TRP A 18 -18.43 -5.12 -25.33
CA TRP A 18 -17.92 -6.08 -24.37
C TRP A 18 -16.74 -5.43 -23.67
N SER A 19 -16.98 -4.83 -22.50
CA SER A 19 -15.91 -4.43 -21.60
C SER A 19 -15.25 -5.72 -21.08
N GLY A 20 -14.22 -6.18 -21.80
CA GLY A 20 -13.35 -7.24 -21.30
C GLY A 20 -12.73 -6.77 -20.00
N ALA A 21 -13.03 -7.47 -18.90
CA ALA A 21 -12.34 -7.24 -17.64
C ALA A 21 -10.83 -7.46 -17.88
N ALA A 22 -10.01 -6.44 -17.61
CA ALA A 22 -8.57 -6.58 -17.66
C ALA A 22 -8.17 -7.65 -16.64
N ILE A 23 -7.71 -8.81 -17.13
CA ILE A 23 -7.09 -9.81 -16.29
C ILE A 23 -5.76 -9.21 -15.84
N ALA A 24 -5.65 -8.91 -14.55
CA ALA A 24 -4.40 -8.46 -13.96
C ALA A 24 -3.34 -9.57 -14.10
N THR A 25 -2.25 -9.28 -14.80
CA THR A 25 -1.12 -10.20 -14.91
C THR A 25 -0.50 -10.40 -13.52
N PRO A 26 -0.28 -11.66 -13.07
CA PRO A 26 0.41 -11.91 -11.81
C PRO A 26 1.85 -11.39 -11.88
N LEU A 27 2.33 -10.80 -10.78
CA LEU A 27 3.70 -10.31 -10.68
C LEU A 27 4.68 -11.49 -10.52
N ASP A 28 5.81 -11.43 -11.23
CA ASP A 28 6.88 -12.42 -11.13
C ASP A 28 8.00 -11.92 -10.20
N LEU A 29 8.13 -12.54 -9.03
CA LEU A 29 9.13 -12.13 -8.03
C LEU A 29 10.58 -12.40 -8.47
N ASN A 30 10.81 -13.14 -9.55
CA ASN A 30 12.14 -13.30 -10.14
C ASN A 30 12.58 -12.07 -10.95
N ARG A 31 11.63 -11.20 -11.32
CA ARG A 31 11.92 -9.93 -11.99
C ARG A 31 12.13 -8.83 -10.96
N PRO A 32 13.22 -8.06 -11.05
CA PRO A 32 13.53 -7.03 -10.06
C PRO A 32 12.49 -5.92 -10.02
N GLU A 33 11.87 -5.56 -11.16
CA GLU A 33 10.85 -4.50 -11.21
C GLU A 33 9.58 -4.91 -10.44
N ASP A 34 9.12 -6.13 -10.66
CA ASP A 34 7.94 -6.70 -10.01
C ASP A 34 8.21 -6.92 -8.50
N ALA A 35 9.40 -7.41 -8.14
CA ALA A 35 9.82 -7.55 -6.75
C ALA A 35 9.83 -6.20 -6.01
N LEU A 36 10.29 -5.13 -6.66
CA LEU A 36 10.25 -3.77 -6.10
C LEU A 36 8.81 -3.27 -5.93
N GLN A 37 7.91 -3.58 -6.87
CA GLN A 37 6.49 -3.20 -6.76
C GLN A 37 5.80 -3.93 -5.59
N VAL A 38 6.10 -5.22 -5.41
CA VAL A 38 5.62 -5.99 -4.24
C VAL A 38 6.20 -5.43 -2.95
N PHE A 39 7.50 -5.16 -2.91
CA PHE A 39 8.17 -4.59 -1.75
C PHE A 39 7.55 -3.23 -1.37
N ARG A 40 7.28 -2.37 -2.36
CA ARG A 40 6.54 -1.13 -2.15
C ARG A 40 5.18 -1.39 -1.53
N LYS A 41 4.39 -2.33 -2.08
CA LYS A 41 3.04 -2.64 -1.57
C LYS A 41 3.06 -3.17 -0.13
N LEU A 42 4.10 -3.90 0.26
CA LEU A 42 4.29 -4.39 1.64
C LEU A 42 4.53 -3.24 2.62
N LEU A 43 5.23 -2.19 2.17
CA LEU A 43 5.61 -1.06 3.01
C LEU A 43 4.58 0.08 3.02
N CYS A 44 3.90 0.30 1.90
CA CYS A 44 3.03 1.44 1.65
C CYS A 44 2.07 1.19 0.47
N SER A 45 1.38 2.24 0.01
CA SER A 45 0.54 2.17 -1.19
C SER A 45 1.35 2.15 -2.50
N VAL A 46 0.83 1.44 -3.49
CA VAL A 46 1.31 1.51 -4.90
C VAL A 46 0.81 2.79 -5.58
N GLU A 47 -0.28 3.38 -5.10
CA GLU A 47 -0.70 4.73 -5.48
C GLU A 47 0.21 5.76 -4.80
N ASP A 48 0.77 6.68 -5.59
CA ASP A 48 1.66 7.75 -5.11
C ASP A 48 0.93 8.73 -4.18
N GLY A 49 1.59 9.14 -3.10
CA GLY A 49 1.08 10.10 -2.12
C GLY A 49 -0.04 9.57 -1.21
N LYS A 50 -0.59 8.39 -1.49
CA LYS A 50 -1.62 7.77 -0.65
C LYS A 50 -1.04 7.34 0.69
N THR A 51 -1.58 7.92 1.76
CA THR A 51 -1.22 7.57 3.13
C THR A 51 -1.92 6.29 3.54
N VAL A 52 -1.16 5.37 4.11
CA VAL A 52 -1.65 4.12 4.70
C VAL A 52 -1.17 4.00 6.15
N TYR A 53 -1.98 3.36 6.97
CA TYR A 53 -1.75 3.21 8.41
C TYR A 53 -1.39 1.77 8.72
N PHE A 54 -0.28 1.58 9.43
CA PHE A 54 0.14 0.30 9.98
C PHE A 54 0.04 0.36 11.49
N VAL A 55 -0.49 -0.69 12.09
CA VAL A 55 -0.60 -0.83 13.54
C VAL A 55 0.20 -2.06 13.95
N TRP A 56 0.98 -1.91 15.02
CA TRP A 56 1.73 -3.02 15.61
C TRP A 56 1.63 -2.98 17.13
N GLN A 57 1.83 -4.13 17.76
CA GLN A 57 1.80 -4.29 19.22
C GLN A 57 3.04 -5.05 19.66
N GLY A 58 3.55 -4.72 20.84
CA GLY A 58 4.77 -5.34 21.36
C GLY A 58 4.96 -5.14 22.86
N LYS A 59 6.15 -5.53 23.34
CA LYS A 59 6.58 -5.38 24.73
C LYS A 59 7.94 -4.71 24.77
N VAL A 60 8.11 -3.75 25.67
CA VAL A 60 9.40 -3.09 25.95
C VAL A 60 10.00 -3.67 27.22
N PHE A 61 11.28 -4.03 27.15
CA PHE A 61 12.04 -4.60 28.26
C PHE A 61 13.11 -3.63 28.75
N SER A 62 13.43 -3.70 30.05
CA SER A 62 14.57 -2.99 30.63
C SER A 62 15.86 -3.62 30.14
N ARG A 63 16.90 -2.81 29.94
CA ARG A 63 18.26 -3.31 29.71
C ARG A 63 19.21 -2.74 30.75
N ARG A 64 19.76 -3.59 31.61
CA ARG A 64 20.78 -3.26 32.60
C ARG A 64 21.87 -4.33 32.56
N PRO A 65 23.15 -3.96 32.33
CA PRO A 65 24.23 -4.95 32.30
C PRO A 65 24.28 -5.76 33.60
N GLY A 66 24.33 -7.09 33.50
CA GLY A 66 24.40 -8.00 34.65
C GLY A 66 23.06 -8.35 35.31
N GLU A 67 21.95 -7.77 34.87
CA GLU A 67 20.60 -8.11 35.32
C GLU A 67 19.80 -8.74 34.17
N ALA A 68 18.83 -9.60 34.50
CA ALA A 68 17.91 -10.11 33.49
C ALA A 68 16.95 -9.00 33.02
N ASP A 69 16.70 -8.96 31.72
CA ASP A 69 15.75 -8.03 31.10
C ASP A 69 14.34 -8.23 31.70
N ARG A 70 13.75 -7.16 32.23
CA ARG A 70 12.41 -7.16 32.84
C ARG A 70 11.41 -6.52 31.92
N HIS A 71 10.21 -7.09 31.84
CA HIS A 71 9.12 -6.47 31.07
C HIS A 71 8.66 -5.18 31.76
N LEU A 72 8.78 -4.05 31.08
CA LEU A 72 8.41 -2.73 31.61
C LEU A 72 7.01 -2.31 31.19
N PHE A 73 6.74 -2.36 29.88
CA PHE A 73 5.52 -1.84 29.29
C PHE A 73 5.05 -2.74 28.13
N ASN A 74 3.74 -2.85 27.97
CA ASN A 74 3.19 -3.19 26.66
C ASN A 74 3.23 -1.92 25.80
N VAL A 75 3.41 -2.06 24.49
CA VAL A 75 3.39 -0.92 23.56
C VAL A 75 2.49 -1.20 22.39
N GLN A 76 1.90 -0.14 21.87
CA GLN A 76 1.22 -0.14 20.58
C GLN A 76 1.79 0.99 19.74
N GLY A 77 2.17 0.67 18.50
CA GLY A 77 2.68 1.65 17.55
C GLY A 77 1.71 1.83 16.40
N VAL A 78 1.66 3.06 15.89
CA VAL A 78 0.98 3.38 14.63
C VAL A 78 1.97 4.11 13.74
N SER A 79 2.21 3.57 12.55
CA SER A 79 3.03 4.21 11.52
C SER A 79 2.13 4.71 10.39
N THR A 80 2.18 6.01 10.10
CA THR A 80 1.61 6.59 8.87
C THR A 80 2.67 6.57 7.78
N ARG A 81 2.41 5.89 6.68
CA ARG A 81 3.38 5.71 5.59
C ARG A 81 2.80 6.21 4.27
N ALA A 82 3.62 6.91 3.50
CA ALA A 82 3.31 7.32 2.14
C ALA A 82 4.52 7.06 1.24
N CYS A 83 4.26 6.75 -0.03
CA CYS A 83 5.29 6.49 -1.02
C CYS A 83 5.11 7.35 -2.27
N THR A 84 6.23 7.70 -2.89
CA THR A 84 6.28 8.40 -4.17
C THR A 84 7.27 7.69 -5.08
N SER A 85 6.90 7.52 -6.34
CA SER A 85 7.78 6.93 -7.35
C SER A 85 8.98 7.84 -7.60
N LEU A 86 10.16 7.25 -7.73
CA LEU A 86 11.41 7.96 -8.01
C LEU A 86 12.12 7.25 -9.15
N THR A 87 12.71 7.99 -10.07
CA THR A 87 13.59 7.43 -11.10
C THR A 87 14.98 8.03 -10.89
N SER A 88 16.02 7.19 -10.88
CA SER A 88 17.40 7.67 -10.81
C SER A 88 17.80 8.36 -12.13
N GLU A 89 18.91 9.09 -12.11
CA GLU A 89 19.50 9.69 -13.33
C GLU A 89 19.88 8.63 -14.37
N THR A 90 20.18 7.41 -13.93
CA THR A 90 20.48 6.24 -14.80
C THR A 90 19.22 5.53 -15.30
N GLY A 91 18.02 6.03 -15.02
CA GLY A 91 16.75 5.45 -15.45
C GLY A 91 16.25 4.29 -14.59
N THR A 92 16.86 4.02 -13.44
CA THR A 92 16.45 2.93 -12.55
C THR A 92 15.22 3.36 -11.74
N ALA A 93 14.15 2.56 -11.81
CA ALA A 93 12.92 2.79 -11.06
C ALA A 93 13.10 2.44 -9.57
N GLY A 94 12.51 3.27 -8.71
CA GLY A 94 12.47 3.08 -7.27
C GLY A 94 11.32 3.85 -6.63
N PHE A 95 11.31 3.92 -5.31
CA PHE A 95 10.33 4.72 -4.58
C PHE A 95 10.95 5.30 -3.32
N ARG A 96 10.48 6.48 -2.92
CA ARG A 96 10.79 7.10 -1.63
C ARG A 96 9.66 6.81 -0.66
N GLN A 97 9.96 6.16 0.45
CA GLN A 97 9.03 6.00 1.56
C GLN A 97 9.25 7.11 2.59
N VAL A 98 8.17 7.76 3.01
CA VAL A 98 8.15 8.64 4.17
C VAL A 98 7.26 7.99 5.22
N THR A 99 7.82 7.77 6.41
CA THR A 99 7.10 7.20 7.55
C THR A 99 7.15 8.16 8.73
N ARG A 100 6.03 8.28 9.44
CA ARG A 100 5.97 8.90 10.76
C ARG A 100 5.35 7.90 11.69
N GLU A 101 5.93 7.77 12.88
CA GLU A 101 5.53 6.74 13.82
C GLU A 101 5.27 7.36 15.19
N VAL A 102 4.18 6.93 15.80
CA VAL A 102 3.88 7.19 17.19
C VAL A 102 3.87 5.86 17.93
N MET A 103 4.63 5.78 19.01
CA MET A 103 4.64 4.62 19.91
C MET A 103 3.98 5.02 21.23
N ILE A 104 2.97 4.26 21.62
CA ILE A 104 2.16 4.49 22.80
C ILE A 104 2.58 3.44 23.84
N TYR A 105 3.09 3.91 24.96
CA TYR A 105 3.36 3.07 26.12
C TYR A 105 2.04 2.80 26.86
N LEU A 106 1.71 1.52 26.97
CA LEU A 106 0.55 1.03 27.68
C LEU A 106 0.95 0.66 29.11
N THR A 107 -0.05 0.27 29.92
CA THR A 107 0.06 0.00 31.36
C THR A 107 1.40 -0.62 31.77
N LEU A 108 2.00 -0.04 32.81
CA LEU A 108 3.16 -0.60 33.50
C LEU A 108 2.82 -1.99 34.02
N THR A 109 3.50 -3.01 33.53
CA THR A 109 3.50 -4.30 34.22
C THR A 109 4.23 -4.08 35.52
N ARG A 110 3.49 -3.86 36.60
CA ARG A 110 4.02 -3.80 37.96
C ARG A 110 4.57 -5.18 38.28
N THR A 111 5.83 -5.42 37.95
CA THR A 111 6.57 -6.57 38.45
C THR A 111 6.49 -6.46 39.98
N PRO A 112 5.87 -7.40 40.71
CA PRO A 112 5.92 -7.37 42.16
C PRO A 112 7.39 -7.38 42.56
N CYS A 113 7.75 -6.44 43.45
CA CYS A 113 9.08 -6.30 44.01
C CYS A 113 9.62 -7.62 44.54
#